data_AF-A0A6J7KHT7-F1
#
_entry.id   AF-A0A6J7KHT7-F1
#
_cell.length_a   1.000
_cell.length_b   1.000
_cell.length_c   1.000
_cell.angle_alpha   90.00
_cell.angle_beta   90.00
_cell.angle_gamma   90.00
#
_symmetry.space_group_name_H-M   'P 1'
#
loop_
_entity.id
_entity.type
_entity.pdbx_description
1 polymer ?
#
loop_
_entity_poly.entity_id
_entity_poly.type
_entity_poly.pdbx_seq_one_letter_code
_entity_poly.pdbx_strand_id
1 'polypeptide(L)'
;MMWDGQMSPDSKQAPTMTPMPTNSGPSTRFDLTELVAGSWQLRPWPTAHADLDDLLAERFAAADASTRALEREARLEGWARGHLLGFAVREITTGASIAEVSVIVSEEDLASIDLWVRPGVTAAADVTQAAEVVRRWAVGGLGLALA
;
A
#
# COMPACT_ATOMS: atom_id res chain seq x y z
N MET A 1 -58.48 -46.74 -27.51
CA MET A 1 -58.02 -45.37 -27.17
C MET A 1 -56.75 -45.51 -26.39
N MET A 2 -55.63 -45.10 -26.99
CA MET A 2 -54.31 -45.07 -26.37
C MET A 2 -54.17 -43.76 -25.60
N TRP A 3 -53.60 -43.80 -24.40
CA TRP A 3 -53.02 -42.61 -23.77
C TRP A 3 -51.74 -43.04 -23.04
N ASP A 4 -50.63 -42.87 -23.75
CA ASP A 4 -49.28 -42.76 -23.21
C ASP A 4 -49.15 -41.41 -22.48
N GLY A 5 -48.56 -41.42 -21.29
CA GLY A 5 -48.46 -40.25 -20.43
C GLY A 5 -47.35 -40.35 -19.38
N GLN A 6 -46.15 -40.66 -19.87
CA GLN A 6 -44.81 -40.37 -19.32
C GLN A 6 -44.75 -39.64 -17.95
N MET A 7 -44.28 -40.35 -16.92
CA MET A 7 -43.79 -39.76 -15.67
C MET A 7 -42.38 -39.20 -15.88
N SER A 8 -42.23 -37.87 -15.81
CA SER A 8 -40.93 -37.20 -15.64
C SER A 8 -40.54 -37.22 -14.15
N PRO A 9 -39.29 -37.54 -13.79
CA PRO A 9 -38.84 -37.42 -12.41
C PRO A 9 -38.57 -35.95 -12.06
N ASP A 10 -39.25 -35.50 -11.00
CA ASP A 10 -39.00 -34.25 -10.27
C ASP A 10 -37.51 -34.13 -9.90
N SER A 11 -36.76 -33.41 -10.72
CA SER A 11 -35.43 -32.92 -10.35
C SER A 11 -35.63 -31.72 -9.44
N LYS A 12 -35.54 -31.95 -8.12
CA LYS A 12 -35.44 -30.89 -7.12
C LYS A 12 -34.25 -30.00 -7.46
N GLN A 13 -34.49 -28.89 -8.13
CA GLN A 13 -33.50 -27.83 -8.30
C GLN A 13 -33.23 -27.24 -6.91
N ALA A 14 -32.03 -27.50 -6.38
CA ALA A 14 -31.52 -26.74 -5.25
C ALA A 14 -31.45 -25.26 -5.65
N PRO A 15 -31.83 -24.31 -4.77
CA PRO A 15 -31.74 -22.91 -5.10
C PRO A 15 -30.27 -22.58 -5.38
N THR A 16 -30.01 -22.10 -6.60
CA THR A 16 -28.72 -21.53 -6.98
C THR A 16 -28.43 -20.38 -6.03
N MET A 17 -27.55 -20.60 -5.05
CA MET A 17 -26.94 -19.51 -4.30
C MET A 17 -26.11 -18.70 -5.29
N THR A 18 -26.70 -17.63 -5.81
CA THR A 18 -25.93 -16.56 -6.44
C THR A 18 -24.86 -16.15 -5.43
N PRO A 19 -23.55 -16.23 -5.76
CA PRO A 19 -22.54 -15.70 -4.87
C PRO A 19 -22.89 -14.23 -4.62
N MET A 20 -23.06 -13.88 -3.34
CA MET A 20 -23.17 -12.47 -2.97
C MET A 20 -21.96 -11.75 -3.55
N PRO A 21 -22.11 -10.56 -4.16
CA PRO A 21 -20.97 -9.73 -4.46
C PRO A 21 -20.22 -9.52 -3.14
N THR A 22 -19.02 -10.08 -3.03
CA THR A 22 -18.10 -9.71 -1.97
C THR A 22 -17.95 -8.21 -2.09
N ASN A 23 -18.39 -7.49 -1.06
CA ASN A 23 -18.27 -6.05 -0.95
C ASN A 23 -16.78 -5.73 -0.89
N SER A 24 -16.15 -5.63 -2.07
CA SER A 24 -14.85 -5.01 -2.23
C SER A 24 -15.06 -3.55 -1.87
N GLY A 25 -14.78 -3.21 -0.61
CA GLY A 25 -14.81 -1.84 -0.15
C GLY A 25 -13.93 -0.95 -1.04
N PRO A 26 -14.23 0.36 -1.14
CA PRO A 26 -13.50 1.26 -2.02
C PRO A 26 -12.10 1.53 -1.46
N SER A 27 -11.11 0.74 -1.88
CA SER A 27 -9.68 1.08 -1.69
C SER A 27 -9.04 1.64 -2.97
N THR A 28 -9.84 1.97 -3.98
CA THR A 28 -9.42 2.41 -5.31
C THR A 28 -8.92 3.85 -5.41
N ARG A 29 -8.86 4.63 -4.32
CA ARG A 29 -8.41 6.03 -4.40
C ARG A 29 -6.90 6.16 -4.61
N PHE A 30 -6.11 5.20 -4.14
CA PHE A 30 -4.66 5.20 -4.26
C PHE A 30 -4.26 4.00 -5.12
N ASP A 31 -4.15 4.20 -6.42
CA ASP A 31 -3.73 3.14 -7.34
C ASP A 31 -2.32 2.69 -6.94
N LEU A 32 -2.20 1.45 -6.47
CA LEU A 32 -0.99 0.88 -5.88
C LEU A 32 0.09 0.78 -6.96
N THR A 33 0.90 1.83 -7.09
CA THR A 33 1.91 1.89 -8.14
C THR A 33 3.28 1.70 -7.54
N GLU A 34 3.91 0.58 -7.90
CA GLU A 34 5.34 0.44 -7.80
C GLU A 34 6.01 1.37 -8.81
N LEU A 35 6.91 2.24 -8.34
CA LEU A 35 7.63 3.17 -9.21
C LEU A 35 9.10 2.78 -9.28
N VAL A 36 9.57 2.45 -10.48
CA VAL A 36 10.97 2.09 -10.74
C VAL A 36 11.69 3.28 -11.36
N ALA A 37 12.84 3.66 -10.80
CA ALA A 37 13.68 4.69 -11.38
C ALA A 37 15.17 4.40 -11.13
N GLY A 38 15.92 4.18 -12.19
CA GLY A 38 17.35 3.89 -12.10
C GLY A 38 17.62 2.59 -11.32
N SER A 39 18.34 2.72 -10.21
CA SER A 39 18.78 1.62 -9.36
C SER A 39 17.81 1.26 -8.23
N TRP A 40 16.65 1.92 -8.13
CA TRP A 40 15.72 1.75 -7.01
C TRP A 40 14.25 1.64 -7.45
N GLN A 41 13.46 1.12 -6.50
CA GLN A 41 12.04 0.84 -6.59
C GLN A 41 11.33 1.44 -5.38
N LEU A 42 10.21 2.14 -5.59
CA LEU A 42 9.31 2.58 -4.54
C LEU A 42 8.22 1.53 -4.33
N ARG A 43 8.15 0.94 -3.14
CA ARG A 43 7.16 -0.08 -2.81
C ARG A 43 6.14 0.43 -1.79
N PRO A 44 4.83 0.45 -2.10
CA PRO A 44 3.83 0.97 -1.17
C PRO A 44 3.63 0.00 0.02
N TRP A 45 3.49 0.52 1.24
CA TRP A 45 3.41 -0.29 2.48
C TRP A 45 2.44 -1.46 2.44
N PRO A 46 1.21 -1.33 1.87
CA PRO A 46 0.26 -2.44 1.85
C PRO A 46 0.78 -3.67 1.09
N THR A 47 1.80 -3.50 0.26
CA THR A 47 2.43 -4.57 -0.52
C THR A 47 3.87 -4.87 -0.10
N ALA A 48 4.43 -4.04 0.79
CA ALA A 48 5.83 -4.03 1.17
C ALA A 48 6.02 -4.40 2.65
N HIS A 49 5.23 -5.34 3.18
CA HIS A 49 5.22 -5.65 4.62
C HIS A 49 6.59 -6.00 5.20
N ALA A 50 7.39 -6.82 4.49
CA ALA A 50 8.73 -7.17 4.96
C ALA A 50 9.68 -5.96 4.97
N ASP A 51 9.59 -5.09 3.95
CA ASP A 51 10.37 -3.85 3.88
C ASP A 51 9.98 -2.90 5.01
N LEU A 52 8.67 -2.78 5.29
CA LEU A 52 8.15 -1.98 6.39
C LEU A 52 8.67 -2.49 7.74
N ASP A 53 8.59 -3.79 8.01
CA ASP A 53 9.05 -4.36 9.27
C ASP A 53 10.56 -4.13 9.48
N ASP A 54 11.36 -4.29 8.43
CA ASP A 54 12.81 -4.05 8.44
C ASP A 54 13.16 -2.57 8.66
N LEU A 55 12.49 -1.65 7.94
CA LEU A 55 12.68 -0.21 8.13
C LEU A 55 12.28 0.24 9.54
N LEU A 56 11.18 -0.29 10.10
CA LEU A 56 10.74 0.03 11.46
C LEU A 56 11.71 -0.52 12.52
N ALA A 57 12.30 -1.70 12.30
CA ALA A 57 13.30 -2.25 13.20
C ALA A 57 14.51 -1.33 13.34
N GLU A 58 14.94 -0.70 12.24
CA GLU A 58 16.07 0.24 12.22
C GLU A 58 15.66 1.64 12.71
N ARG A 59 14.57 2.22 12.17
CA ARG A 59 14.08 3.56 12.52
C ARG A 59 13.75 3.68 14.00
N PHE A 60 13.24 2.59 14.59
CA PHE A 60 12.87 2.50 16.00
C PHE A 60 13.66 1.41 16.72
N ALA A 61 14.97 1.33 16.47
CA ALA A 61 15.86 0.35 17.09
C ALA A 61 15.85 0.42 18.63
N ALA A 62 15.68 1.63 19.20
CA ALA A 62 15.60 1.84 20.64
C ALA A 62 14.23 1.50 21.25
N ALA A 63 13.21 1.29 20.42
CA ALA A 63 11.86 0.99 20.88
C ALA A 63 11.68 -0.52 21.16
N ASP A 64 10.68 -0.85 21.97
CA ASP A 64 10.28 -2.24 22.18
C ASP A 64 9.43 -2.77 21.01
N ALA A 65 9.15 -4.07 21.04
CA ALA A 65 8.36 -4.72 19.99
C ALA A 65 6.93 -4.19 19.91
N SER A 66 6.32 -3.82 21.04
CA SER A 66 4.96 -3.29 21.11
C SER A 66 4.86 -1.94 20.41
N THR A 67 5.82 -1.05 20.66
CA THR A 67 5.92 0.26 20.01
C THR A 67 6.09 0.11 18.50
N ARG A 68 6.99 -0.79 18.05
CA ARG A 68 7.14 -1.06 16.61
C ARG A 68 5.87 -1.63 15.97
N ALA A 69 5.12 -2.47 16.67
CA ALA A 69 3.84 -3.00 16.18
C ALA A 69 2.79 -1.89 16.02
N LEU A 70 2.72 -0.95 16.97
CA LEU A 70 1.84 0.22 16.87
C LEU A 70 2.24 1.13 15.70
N GLU A 71 3.53 1.38 15.52
CA GLU A 71 4.06 2.18 14.39
C GLU A 71 3.75 1.54 13.03
N ARG A 72 3.76 0.20 12.97
CA ARG A 72 3.37 -0.58 11.79
C ARG A 72 1.89 -0.44 11.50
N GLU A 73 1.05 -0.63 12.52
CA GLU A 73 -0.41 -0.51 12.40
C GLU A 73 -0.82 0.90 11.98
N ALA A 74 -0.26 1.93 12.62
CA ALA A 74 -0.52 3.33 12.31
C ALA A 74 -0.24 3.66 10.83
N ARG A 75 0.84 3.12 10.26
CA ARG A 75 1.16 3.31 8.84
C ARG A 75 0.19 2.60 7.89
N LEU A 76 -0.22 1.37 8.22
CA LEU A 76 -1.17 0.62 7.39
C LEU A 76 -2.57 1.21 7.47
N GLU A 77 -3.00 1.61 8.66
CA GLU A 77 -4.26 2.32 8.87
C GLU A 77 -4.23 3.68 8.18
N GLY A 78 -3.13 4.43 8.30
CA GLY A 78 -3.00 5.72 7.68
C GLY A 78 -2.97 5.66 6.16
N TRP A 79 -2.42 4.59 5.58
CA TRP A 79 -2.60 4.31 4.15
C TRP A 79 -4.07 4.09 3.82
N ALA A 80 -4.76 3.21 4.54
CA ALA A 80 -6.15 2.86 4.29
C ALA A 80 -7.09 4.08 4.41
N ARG A 81 -6.78 5.02 5.31
CA ARG A 81 -7.51 6.27 5.51
C ARG A 81 -7.05 7.41 4.59
N GLY A 82 -5.94 7.24 3.88
CA GLY A 82 -5.41 8.24 2.96
C GLY A 82 -4.65 9.40 3.60
N HIS A 83 -4.22 9.29 4.86
CA HIS A 83 -3.49 10.36 5.57
C HIS A 83 -2.00 10.09 5.77
N LEU A 84 -1.53 8.84 5.55
CA LEU A 84 -0.12 8.47 5.61
C LEU A 84 0.27 7.54 4.45
N LEU A 85 0.75 8.22 3.40
CA LEU A 85 1.19 7.83 2.05
C LEU A 85 2.57 7.19 1.93
N GLY A 86 2.81 6.00 2.47
CA GLY A 86 4.17 5.46 2.57
C GLY A 86 4.74 4.61 1.41
N PHE A 87 5.96 4.92 0.94
CA PHE A 87 6.78 4.11 0.00
C PHE A 87 8.21 3.75 0.44
N ALA A 88 8.57 2.47 0.27
CA ALA A 88 9.86 1.95 0.72
C ALA A 88 10.80 2.12 -0.46
N VAL A 89 11.92 2.79 -0.23
CA VAL A 89 12.93 2.97 -1.27
C VAL A 89 13.84 1.75 -1.23
N ARG A 90 13.63 0.85 -2.19
CA ARG A 90 14.33 -0.42 -2.27
C ARG A 90 15.37 -0.38 -3.38
N GLU A 91 16.62 -0.67 -3.05
CA GLU A 91 17.67 -0.84 -4.05
C GLU A 91 17.43 -2.14 -4.83
N ILE A 92 17.43 -2.08 -6.16
CA ILE A 92 17.07 -3.21 -7.03
C ILE A 92 18.14 -4.30 -6.99
N THR A 93 19.42 -3.91 -6.95
CA THR A 93 20.56 -4.83 -7.03
C THR A 93 20.68 -5.70 -5.79
N THR A 94 20.49 -5.12 -4.61
CA THR A 94 20.61 -5.81 -3.32
C THR A 94 19.26 -6.28 -2.79
N GLY A 95 18.17 -5.69 -3.26
CA GLY A 95 16.83 -5.88 -2.70
C GLY A 95 16.66 -5.26 -1.31
N ALA A 96 17.61 -4.44 -0.84
CA ALA A 96 17.56 -3.83 0.47
C ALA A 96 16.73 -2.54 0.48
N SER A 97 15.92 -2.35 1.52
CA SER A 97 15.19 -1.11 1.74
C SER A 97 16.08 -0.08 2.45
N ILE A 98 16.44 0.98 1.75
CA ILE A 98 17.45 1.96 2.17
C ILE A 98 16.83 3.23 2.75
N ALA A 99 15.55 3.50 2.49
CA ALA A 99 14.84 4.66 3.00
C ALA A 99 13.31 4.45 3.02
N GLU A 100 12.63 5.34 3.72
CA GLU A 100 11.18 5.49 3.80
C GLU A 100 10.82 6.89 3.28
N VAL A 101 9.94 6.98 2.28
CA VAL A 101 9.34 8.25 1.86
C VAL A 101 7.85 8.20 2.14
N SER A 102 7.31 9.22 2.80
CA SER A 102 5.91 9.26 3.19
C SER A 102 5.24 10.57 2.78
N VAL A 103 4.02 10.49 2.24
CA VAL A 103 3.13 11.65 2.09
C VAL A 103 2.26 11.75 3.33
N ILE A 104 2.33 12.84 4.08
CA ILE A 104 1.45 13.08 5.23
C ILE A 104 0.38 14.07 4.77
N VAL A 105 -0.89 13.66 4.81
CA VAL A 105 -2.02 14.50 4.38
C VAL A 105 -2.74 15.04 5.61
N SER A 106 -2.89 16.36 5.68
CA SER A 106 -3.62 17.04 6.73
C SER A 106 -5.14 16.96 6.51
N GLU A 107 -5.91 17.38 7.50
CA GLU A 107 -7.38 17.49 7.37
C GLU A 107 -7.82 18.55 6.35
N GLU A 108 -6.93 19.46 5.96
CA GLU A 108 -7.18 20.51 4.95
C GLU A 108 -6.74 20.09 3.54
N ASP A 109 -6.51 18.79 3.31
CA ASP A 109 -5.99 18.23 2.05
C ASP A 109 -4.62 18.81 1.62
N LEU A 110 -3.85 19.36 2.58
CA LEU A 110 -2.46 19.74 2.38
C LEU A 110 -1.54 18.54 2.63
N ALA A 111 -0.56 18.35 1.77
CA ALA A 111 0.40 17.26 1.85
C ALA A 111 1.81 17.76 2.18
N SER A 112 2.49 17.08 3.09
CA SER A 112 3.93 17.20 3.31
C SER A 112 4.63 15.89 2.96
N ILE A 113 5.92 15.98 2.60
CA ILE A 113 6.75 14.82 2.31
C ILE A 113 7.71 14.62 3.48
N ASP A 114 7.60 13.49 4.18
CA ASP A 114 8.60 13.03 5.14
C ASP A 114 9.56 12.05 4.46
N LEU A 115 10.84 12.16 4.83
CA LEU A 115 11.89 11.28 4.32
C LEU A 115 12.75 10.81 5.49
N TRP A 116 12.81 9.49 5.67
CA TRP A 116 13.76 8.86 6.58
C TRP A 116 14.73 7.99 5.79
N VAL A 117 16.02 8.10 6.11
CA VAL A 117 17.09 7.34 5.44
C VAL A 117 17.74 6.42 6.45
N ARG A 118 17.97 5.16 6.08
CA ARG A 118 18.66 4.21 6.94
C ARG A 118 20.06 4.73 7.29
N PRO A 119 20.50 4.65 8.55
CA PRO A 119 21.86 5.03 8.92
C PRO A 119 22.92 4.32 8.08
N GLY A 120 23.94 5.06 7.63
CA GLY A 120 25.03 4.54 6.82
C GLY A 120 24.78 4.48 5.31
N VAL A 121 23.57 4.81 4.84
CA VAL A 121 23.29 4.95 3.40
C VAL A 121 23.95 6.22 2.88
N THR A 122 24.83 6.07 1.89
CA THR A 122 25.53 7.17 1.21
C THR A 122 24.83 7.66 -0.06
N ALA A 123 23.75 6.97 -0.48
CA ALA A 123 22.97 7.22 -1.69
C ALA A 123 21.99 8.42 -1.55
N ALA A 124 22.46 9.55 -1.02
CA ALA A 124 21.60 10.70 -0.74
C ALA A 124 20.88 11.27 -1.98
N ALA A 125 21.53 11.24 -3.14
CA ALA A 125 20.94 11.70 -4.40
C ALA A 125 19.78 10.81 -4.86
N ASP A 126 19.95 9.49 -4.78
CA ASP A 126 18.92 8.52 -5.19
C ASP A 126 17.68 8.62 -4.30
N VAL A 127 17.89 8.75 -2.99
CA VAL A 127 16.81 8.89 -2.02
C VAL A 127 16.08 10.24 -2.18
N THR A 128 16.80 11.31 -2.51
CA THR A 128 16.17 12.62 -2.82
C THR A 128 15.33 12.52 -4.09
N GLN A 129 15.81 11.81 -5.11
CA GLN A 129 15.06 11.59 -6.34
C GLN A 129 13.79 10.75 -6.09
N ALA A 130 13.86 9.78 -5.17
CA ALA A 130 12.70 9.02 -4.73
C ALA A 130 11.64 9.92 -4.07
N ALA A 131 12.05 10.83 -3.19
CA ALA A 131 11.15 11.83 -2.60
C ALA A 131 10.51 12.74 -3.66
N GLU A 132 11.26 13.17 -4.67
CA GLU A 132 10.73 13.98 -5.78
C GLU A 132 9.73 13.23 -6.67
N VAL A 133 9.91 11.93 -6.85
CA VAL A 133 8.94 11.08 -7.55
C VAL A 133 7.64 10.98 -6.75
N VAL A 134 7.71 10.72 -5.45
CA VAL A 134 6.53 10.69 -4.57
C VAL A 134 5.84 12.04 -4.53
N ARG A 135 6.59 13.14 -4.46
CA ARG A 135 6.06 14.51 -4.52
C ARG A 135 5.24 14.76 -5.79
N ARG A 136 5.80 14.40 -6.95
CA ARG A 136 5.09 14.55 -8.24
C ARG A 136 3.85 13.67 -8.34
N TRP A 137 3.90 12.46 -7.78
CA TRP A 137 2.74 11.58 -7.70
C TRP A 137 1.66 12.15 -6.77
N ALA A 138 2.01 12.69 -5.61
CA ALA A 138 1.04 13.30 -4.69
C ALA A 138 0.29 14.48 -5.35
N VAL A 139 1.03 15.37 -6.02
CA VAL A 139 0.42 16.53 -6.70
C VAL A 139 -0.34 16.11 -7.96
N GLY A 140 0.31 15.39 -8.87
CA GLY A 140 -0.25 15.10 -10.19
C GLY A 140 -1.19 13.89 -10.23
N GLY A 141 -0.91 12.88 -9.41
CA GLY A 141 -1.68 11.64 -9.35
C GLY A 141 -2.85 11.70 -8.37
N LEU A 142 -2.68 12.38 -7.22
CA LEU A 142 -3.72 12.46 -6.18
C LEU A 142 -4.42 13.82 -6.11
N GLY A 143 -3.88 14.84 -6.78
CA GLY A 143 -4.45 16.20 -6.75
C GLY A 143 -4.23 16.94 -5.43
N LEU A 144 -3.25 16.53 -4.61
CA LEU A 144 -2.97 17.15 -3.32
C LEU A 144 -2.17 18.45 -3.51
N ALA A 145 -2.47 19.46 -2.70
CA ALA A 145 -1.66 20.67 -2.60
C ALA A 145 -0.52 20.44 -1.60
N LEU A 146 0.68 20.92 -1.91
CA LEU A 146 1.81 20.80 -0.97
C LEU A 146 1.80 21.97 0.02
N ALA A 147 2.08 21.66 1.30
CA ALA A 147 2.30 22.63 2.36
C ALA A 147 3.68 23.32 2.27
#